data_AF-A0AAV8YHU4-F1
#
_entry.id   AF-A0AAV8YHU4-F1
#
_cell.length_a   1.000
_cell.length_b   1.000
_cell.length_c   1.000
_cell.angle_alpha   90.00
_cell.angle_beta   90.00
_cell.angle_gamma   90.00
#
_symmetry.space_group_name_H-M   'P 1'
#
loop_
_entity.id
_entity.type
_entity.pdbx_description
1 polymer ?
#
loop_
_entity_poly.entity_id
_entity_poly.type
_entity_poly.pdbx_seq_one_letter_code
_entity_poly.pdbx_strand_id
1 'polypeptide(L)'
;MNSAKTPLLQAGGHGTCITQCRSAKIVTSKTIPMQVDGEACKLKPSILTLTHLNRAPMLAKRKCGKLIPTQTALDNLKINVHKISMTEYEQHHYDKDLLAQAATIVGKIEVNPVSDLEQIRTHINKLIEENKDRIYSDWCFVDCKYSYFP
;
A
#
# COMPACT_ATOMS: atom_id res chain seq x y z
N MET A 1 -2.97 45.19 -7.72
CA MET A 1 -2.38 43.96 -8.30
C MET A 1 -2.66 42.81 -7.35
N ASN A 2 -3.59 41.92 -7.72
CA ASN A 2 -3.99 40.79 -6.89
C ASN A 2 -3.02 39.64 -7.12
N SER A 3 -2.09 39.45 -6.17
CA SER A 3 -1.20 38.29 -6.12
C SER A 3 -2.03 37.05 -5.80
N ALA A 4 -2.55 36.38 -6.84
CA ALA A 4 -3.22 35.10 -6.70
C ALA A 4 -2.16 34.07 -6.24
N LYS A 5 -2.13 33.77 -4.94
CA LYS A 5 -1.44 32.59 -4.41
C LYS A 5 -2.05 31.37 -5.10
N THR A 6 -1.33 30.79 -6.05
CA THR A 6 -1.58 29.42 -6.48
C THR A 6 -1.53 28.56 -5.22
N PRO A 7 -2.60 27.82 -4.88
CA PRO A 7 -2.48 26.86 -3.81
C PRO A 7 -1.42 25.87 -4.29
N LEU A 8 -0.27 25.84 -3.61
CA LEU A 8 0.50 24.62 -3.58
C LEU A 8 -0.50 23.58 -3.07
N LEU A 9 -0.94 22.69 -3.96
CA LEU A 9 -1.40 21.39 -3.52
C LEU A 9 -0.22 20.87 -2.72
N GLN A 10 -0.36 20.93 -1.40
CA GLN A 10 0.62 20.42 -0.47
C GLN A 10 0.70 18.93 -0.75
N ALA A 11 1.59 18.56 -1.68
CA ALA A 11 1.94 17.19 -2.07
C ALA A 11 2.70 16.47 -0.94
N GLY A 12 2.41 16.83 0.30
CA GLY A 12 2.87 16.21 1.54
C GLY A 12 1.72 15.62 2.36
N GLY A 13 0.50 15.53 1.80
CA GLY A 13 -0.55 14.71 2.37
C GLY A 13 -0.33 13.24 2.02
N HIS A 14 -0.40 12.34 3.00
CA HIS A 14 -0.43 10.90 2.75
C HIS A 14 -1.79 10.57 2.11
N GLY A 15 -1.80 10.24 0.82
CA GLY A 15 -3.01 9.77 0.15
C GLY A 15 -3.38 8.38 0.63
N THR A 16 -4.68 8.12 0.86
CA THR A 16 -5.18 6.78 1.13
C THR A 16 -5.26 6.00 -0.18
N CYS A 17 -4.62 4.84 -0.26
CA CYS A 17 -4.76 3.95 -1.40
C CYS A 17 -6.17 3.35 -1.41
N ILE A 18 -6.93 3.54 -2.49
CA ILE A 18 -8.26 2.96 -2.63
C ILE A 18 -8.17 1.56 -3.24
N THR A 19 -7.44 1.42 -4.36
CA THR A 19 -7.26 0.15 -5.07
C THR A 19 -6.15 0.25 -6.12
N GLN A 20 -5.58 -0.89 -6.52
CA GLN A 20 -4.66 -1.00 -7.65
C GLN A 20 -5.40 -1.56 -8.87
N CYS A 21 -5.41 -0.82 -9.99
CA CYS A 21 -6.11 -1.23 -11.20
C CYS A 21 -5.35 -0.83 -12.46
N ARG A 22 -5.64 -1.51 -13.59
CA ARG A 22 -5.08 -1.16 -14.91
C ARG A 22 -5.76 0.06 -15.54
N SER A 23 -7.03 0.28 -15.23
CA SER A 23 -7.80 1.41 -15.72
C SER A 23 -8.73 1.93 -14.63
N ALA A 24 -8.85 3.25 -14.52
CA ALA A 24 -9.72 3.93 -13.56
C ALA A 24 -10.55 5.02 -14.24
N LYS A 25 -11.80 5.17 -13.82
CA LYS A 25 -12.69 6.25 -14.27
C LYS A 25 -13.07 7.10 -13.06
N ILE A 26 -12.69 8.38 -13.08
CA ILE A 26 -12.97 9.33 -12.00
C ILE A 26 -13.96 10.37 -12.52
N VAL A 27 -15.09 10.53 -11.84
CA VAL A 27 -16.14 11.49 -12.21
C VAL A 27 -16.18 12.60 -11.17
N THR A 28 -16.09 13.84 -11.63
CA THR A 28 -16.11 15.03 -10.78
C THR A 28 -17.32 15.90 -11.13
N SER A 29 -18.09 16.29 -10.11
CA SER A 29 -19.26 17.16 -10.26
C SER A 29 -19.00 18.62 -9.90
N LYS A 30 -17.83 18.91 -9.32
CA LYS A 30 -17.39 20.24 -8.90
C LYS A 30 -15.98 20.50 -9.44
N THR A 31 -15.62 21.78 -9.53
CA THR A 31 -14.26 22.18 -9.88
C THR A 31 -13.30 21.78 -8.75
N ILE A 32 -12.26 21.01 -9.05
CA ILE A 32 -11.25 20.55 -8.07
C ILE A 32 -9.84 21.03 -8.44
N PRO A 33 -8.97 21.34 -7.45
CA PRO A 33 -7.55 21.50 -7.71
C PRO A 33 -6.92 20.13 -8.02
N MET A 34 -6.05 20.08 -9.03
CA MET A 34 -5.35 18.88 -9.48
C MET A 34 -3.89 19.19 -9.81
N GLN A 35 -3.02 18.17 -9.80
CA GLN A 35 -1.63 18.28 -10.24
C GLN A 35 -1.34 17.15 -11.23
N VAL A 36 -0.76 17.49 -12.39
CA VAL A 36 -0.37 16.54 -13.45
C VAL A 36 1.09 16.81 -13.77
N ASP A 37 1.95 15.80 -13.67
CA ASP A 37 3.39 15.87 -13.98
C ASP A 37 4.16 17.02 -13.28
N GLY A 38 3.66 17.47 -12.13
CA GLY A 38 4.24 18.58 -11.36
C GLY A 38 3.57 19.94 -11.61
N GLU A 39 2.71 20.06 -12.61
CA GLU A 39 1.98 21.28 -12.92
C GLU A 39 0.62 21.32 -12.22
N ALA A 40 0.34 22.40 -11.51
CA ALA A 40 -0.95 22.59 -10.84
C ALA A 40 -2.00 23.12 -11.82
N CYS A 41 -3.18 22.50 -11.81
CA CYS A 41 -4.31 22.90 -12.64
C CYS A 41 -5.64 22.89 -11.84
N LYS A 42 -6.66 23.60 -12.36
CA LYS A 42 -8.03 23.56 -11.83
C LYS A 42 -8.90 22.77 -12.81
N LEU A 43 -9.30 21.58 -12.40
CA LEU A 43 -10.15 20.71 -13.21
C LEU A 43 -11.61 21.11 -13.02
N LYS A 44 -12.31 21.48 -14.10
CA LYS A 44 -13.77 21.69 -14.11
C LYS A 44 -14.51 20.35 -13.92
N PRO A 45 -15.83 20.33 -13.64
CA PRO A 45 -16.61 19.10 -13.65
C PRO A 45 -16.34 18.28 -14.92
N SER A 46 -15.86 17.05 -14.76
CA SER A 46 -15.27 16.26 -15.84
C SER A 46 -15.24 14.76 -15.51
N ILE A 47 -15.13 13.96 -16.56
CA ILE A 47 -14.94 12.52 -16.50
C ILE A 47 -13.51 12.23 -16.95
N LEU A 48 -12.68 11.70 -16.05
CA LEU A 48 -11.29 11.34 -16.29
C LEU A 48 -11.18 9.83 -16.48
N THR A 49 -10.45 9.42 -17.51
CA THR A 49 -10.13 8.01 -17.75
C THR A 49 -8.62 7.82 -17.68
N LEU A 50 -8.16 7.14 -16.63
CA LEU A 50 -6.76 6.79 -16.44
C LEU A 50 -6.55 5.36 -16.93
N THR A 51 -5.53 5.13 -17.74
CA THR A 51 -5.14 3.78 -18.20
C THR A 51 -3.65 3.59 -18.00
N HIS A 52 -3.26 2.47 -17.42
CA HIS A 52 -1.88 2.07 -17.30
C HIS A 52 -1.35 1.61 -18.67
N LEU A 53 -0.62 2.51 -19.33
CA LEU A 53 -0.12 2.34 -20.70
C LEU A 53 1.35 1.92 -20.76
N ASN A 54 1.87 1.20 -19.74
CA ASN A 54 3.27 0.73 -19.55
C ASN A 54 4.17 0.68 -20.81
N ARG A 55 4.56 1.84 -21.33
CA ARG A 55 5.31 2.03 -22.60
C ARG A 55 6.41 3.08 -22.43
N ALA A 56 6.89 3.29 -21.21
CA ALA A 56 8.11 4.04 -21.00
C ALA A 56 9.27 3.03 -20.93
N PRO A 57 10.26 3.08 -21.84
CA PRO A 57 11.49 2.35 -21.65
C PRO A 57 12.17 2.89 -20.39
N MET A 58 12.13 2.12 -19.31
CA MET A 58 12.85 2.46 -18.10
C MET A 58 14.34 2.21 -18.34
N LEU A 59 15.14 3.28 -18.32
CA LEU A 59 16.59 3.16 -18.27
C LEU A 59 16.98 2.68 -16.87
N ALA A 60 17.09 1.37 -16.71
CA ALA A 60 17.61 0.77 -15.48
C ALA A 60 19.09 1.17 -15.33
N LYS A 61 19.39 2.07 -14.38
CA LYS A 61 20.75 2.32 -13.94
C LYS A 61 21.27 1.06 -13.24
N ARG A 62 21.89 0.15 -14.00
CA ARG A 62 22.61 -0.99 -13.42
C ARG A 62 23.80 -0.43 -12.66
N LYS A 63 23.84 -0.63 -11.34
CA LYS A 63 25.06 -0.45 -10.56
C LYS A 63 26.08 -1.46 -11.11
N CYS A 64 27.08 -0.96 -11.84
CA CYS A 64 28.23 -1.77 -12.22
C CYS A 64 28.99 -2.16 -10.94
N GLY A 65 29.24 -3.46 -10.77
CA GLY A 65 30.26 -3.97 -9.86
C GLY A 65 29.90 -4.05 -8.37
N LYS A 66 29.13 -5.05 -7.98
CA LYS A 66 29.56 -6.00 -6.93
C LYS A 66 29.10 -7.39 -7.36
N LEU A 67 30.03 -8.34 -7.36
CA LEU A 67 29.76 -9.77 -7.48
C LEU A 67 28.57 -10.09 -6.58
N ILE A 68 27.52 -10.68 -7.15
CA ILE A 68 26.45 -11.30 -6.37
C ILE A 68 27.18 -12.34 -5.51
N PRO A 69 27.28 -12.17 -4.17
CA PRO A 69 27.70 -13.29 -3.36
C PRO A 69 26.64 -14.35 -3.63
N THR A 70 27.07 -15.58 -3.93
CA THR A 70 26.22 -16.78 -3.80
C THR A 70 25.27 -16.54 -2.64
N GLN A 71 23.97 -16.39 -2.93
CA GLN A 71 22.97 -15.99 -1.95
C GLN A 71 23.14 -16.93 -0.78
N THR A 72 23.73 -16.43 0.30
CA THR A 72 23.72 -17.08 1.60
C THR A 72 22.26 -17.35 1.83
N ALA A 73 21.88 -18.63 1.96
CA ALA A 73 20.50 -19.06 2.08
C ALA A 73 19.73 -18.03 2.91
N LEU A 74 18.80 -17.30 2.28
CA LEU A 74 18.05 -16.31 3.01
C LEU A 74 17.26 -17.10 4.05
N ASP A 75 17.69 -16.99 5.31
CA ASP A 75 17.06 -17.69 6.41
C ASP A 75 15.58 -17.34 6.45
N ASN A 76 14.75 -18.32 6.78
CA ASN A 76 13.32 -18.09 6.85
C ASN A 76 13.01 -16.98 7.86
N LEU A 77 12.14 -16.05 7.46
CA LEU A 77 11.74 -14.93 8.28
C LEU A 77 10.57 -15.33 9.17
N LYS A 78 10.72 -15.14 10.49
CA LYS A 78 9.63 -15.29 11.45
C LYS A 78 8.87 -13.98 11.58
N ILE A 79 7.63 -13.96 11.10
CA ILE A 79 6.77 -12.77 11.13
C ILE A 79 5.57 -13.00 12.06
N ASN A 80 5.16 -11.94 12.77
CA ASN A 80 3.96 -11.93 13.59
C ASN A 80 2.76 -11.53 12.74
N VAL A 81 1.73 -12.37 12.73
CA VAL A 81 0.46 -12.11 12.05
C VAL A 81 -0.51 -11.51 13.05
N HIS A 82 -1.07 -10.36 12.70
CA HIS A 82 -2.12 -9.70 13.47
C HIS A 82 -3.35 -9.51 12.59
N LYS A 83 -4.54 -9.58 13.20
CA LYS A 83 -5.82 -9.27 12.55
C LYS A 83 -6.40 -8.00 13.15
N ILE A 84 -7.09 -7.22 12.35
CA ILE A 84 -7.83 -6.04 12.79
C ILE A 84 -9.16 -6.01 12.07
N SER A 85 -10.23 -5.56 12.75
CA SER A 85 -11.52 -5.37 12.06
C SER A 85 -11.45 -4.16 11.13
N MET A 86 -12.22 -4.19 10.04
CA MET A 86 -12.29 -3.04 9.12
C MET A 86 -12.79 -1.77 9.83
N THR A 87 -13.72 -1.90 10.77
CA THR A 87 -14.24 -0.78 11.56
C THR A 87 -13.15 -0.11 12.40
N GLU A 88 -12.30 -0.89 13.07
CA GLU A 88 -11.20 -0.36 13.88
C GLU A 88 -10.08 0.23 12.99
N TYR A 89 -9.81 -0.41 11.85
CA TYR A 89 -8.86 0.12 10.88
C TYR A 89 -9.29 1.50 10.37
N GLU A 90 -10.54 1.67 9.95
CA GLU A 90 -11.05 2.96 9.47
C GLU A 90 -10.95 4.06 10.53
N GLN A 91 -11.13 3.74 11.81
CA GLN A 91 -11.04 4.68 12.92
C GLN A 91 -9.60 5.06 13.30
N HIS A 92 -8.65 4.13 13.19
CA HIS A 92 -7.31 4.27 13.75
C HIS A 92 -6.17 4.22 12.71
N HIS A 93 -6.44 4.11 11.41
CA HIS A 93 -5.39 3.96 10.38
C HIS A 93 -4.38 5.12 10.28
N TYR A 94 -4.66 6.27 10.91
CA TYR A 94 -3.72 7.40 11.02
C TYR A 94 -2.80 7.33 12.26
N ASP A 95 -3.11 6.49 13.25
CA ASP A 95 -2.37 6.34 14.50
C ASP A 95 -1.88 4.90 14.65
N LYS A 96 -0.57 4.70 14.45
CA LYS A 96 0.08 3.38 14.57
C LYS A 96 -0.17 2.69 15.89
N ASP A 97 -0.09 3.44 16.98
CA ASP A 97 -0.04 2.86 18.32
C ASP A 97 -1.43 2.40 18.71
N LEU A 98 -2.47 3.16 18.33
CA LEU A 98 -3.85 2.75 18.47
C LEU A 98 -4.20 1.59 17.51
N LEU A 99 -3.69 1.60 16.28
CA LEU A 99 -3.89 0.51 15.33
C LEU A 99 -3.27 -0.80 15.81
N ALA A 100 -2.07 -0.74 16.38
CA ALA A 100 -1.39 -1.89 16.97
C ALA A 100 -2.11 -2.43 18.20
N GLN A 101 -2.71 -1.56 19.02
CA GLN A 101 -3.51 -1.95 20.18
C GLN A 101 -4.85 -2.59 19.78
N ALA A 102 -5.50 -2.10 18.72
CA ALA A 102 -6.72 -2.68 18.18
C ALA A 102 -6.45 -4.02 17.46
N ALA A 103 -5.24 -4.22 16.93
CA ALA A 103 -4.88 -5.44 16.24
C ALA A 103 -4.71 -6.62 17.22
N THR A 104 -5.43 -7.71 16.97
CA THR A 104 -5.33 -8.96 17.73
C THR A 104 -4.25 -9.86 17.13
N ILE A 105 -3.34 -10.38 17.96
CA ILE A 105 -2.32 -11.34 17.53
C ILE A 105 -3.00 -12.65 17.10
N VAL A 106 -2.76 -13.08 15.86
CA VAL A 106 -3.21 -14.38 15.33
C VAL A 106 -2.14 -15.44 15.59
N GLY A 107 -0.86 -15.09 15.43
CA GLY A 107 0.25 -15.99 15.70
C GLY A 107 1.52 -15.65 14.93
N LYS A 108 2.40 -16.63 14.78
CA LYS A 108 3.70 -16.48 14.10
C LYS A 108 3.78 -17.44 12.93
N ILE A 109 4.22 -16.94 11.78
CA ILE A 109 4.52 -17.78 10.61
C ILE A 109 5.98 -17.61 10.21
N GLU A 110 6.54 -18.69 9.67
CA GLU A 110 7.90 -18.72 9.14
C GLU A 110 7.80 -18.74 7.62
N VAL A 111 8.36 -17.70 6.97
CA VAL A 111 8.17 -17.43 5.55
C VAL A 111 9.53 -17.33 4.88
N ASN A 112 9.68 -18.00 3.75
CA ASN A 112 10.86 -17.82 2.92
C ASN A 112 10.80 -16.43 2.26
N PRO A 113 11.87 -15.62 2.27
CA PRO A 113 11.88 -14.30 1.64
C PRO A 113 11.59 -14.28 0.12
N VAL A 114 11.59 -15.45 -0.53
CA VAL A 114 11.24 -15.64 -1.96
C VAL A 114 9.75 -16.04 -2.15
N SER A 115 9.04 -16.38 -1.07
CA SER A 115 7.62 -16.77 -1.13
C SER A 115 6.72 -15.61 -1.55
N ASP A 116 5.76 -15.91 -2.43
CA ASP A 116 4.74 -14.97 -2.87
C ASP A 116 3.61 -14.80 -1.82
N LEU A 117 2.75 -13.79 -2.02
CA LEU A 117 1.64 -13.49 -1.12
C LEU A 117 0.58 -14.60 -1.09
N GLU A 118 0.41 -15.39 -2.16
CA GLU A 118 -0.57 -16.49 -2.22
C GLU A 118 -0.12 -17.67 -1.33
N GLN A 119 1.17 -17.98 -1.34
CA GLN A 119 1.79 -18.94 -0.42
C GLN A 119 1.62 -18.46 1.03
N ILE A 120 1.93 -17.19 1.31
CA ILE A 120 1.76 -16.60 2.65
C ILE A 120 0.29 -16.67 3.08
N ARG A 121 -0.66 -16.37 2.19
CA ARG A 121 -2.10 -16.45 2.46
C ARG A 121 -2.52 -17.86 2.89
N THR A 122 -1.96 -18.88 2.24
CA THR A 122 -2.22 -20.28 2.59
C THR A 122 -1.71 -20.62 3.99
N HIS A 123 -0.50 -20.16 4.35
CA HIS A 123 0.04 -20.34 5.70
C HIS A 123 -0.81 -19.65 6.78
N ILE A 124 -1.29 -18.44 6.50
CA ILE A 124 -2.15 -17.68 7.41
C ILE A 124 -3.51 -18.38 7.57
N ASN A 125 -4.14 -18.82 6.49
CA ASN A 125 -5.42 -19.55 6.55
C ASN A 125 -5.30 -20.82 7.42
N LYS A 126 -4.21 -21.58 7.25
CA LYS A 126 -3.95 -22.77 8.08
C LYS A 126 -3.79 -22.40 9.57
N LEU A 127 -3.03 -21.34 9.86
CA LEU A 127 -2.85 -20.85 11.23
C LEU A 127 -4.19 -20.44 11.87
N ILE A 128 -5.08 -19.81 11.10
CA ILE A 128 -6.41 -19.39 11.56
C ILE A 128 -7.30 -20.59 11.85
N GLU A 129 -7.31 -21.61 10.98
CA GLU A 129 -8.07 -22.85 11.20
C GLU A 129 -7.63 -23.57 12.48
N GLU A 130 -6.31 -23.63 12.72
CA GLU A 130 -5.73 -24.22 13.94
C GLU A 130 -6.15 -23.47 15.22
N ASN A 131 -6.21 -22.13 15.15
CA ASN A 131 -6.65 -21.28 16.26
C ASN A 131 -8.18 -21.23 16.44
N LYS A 132 -8.96 -21.94 15.60
CA LYS A 132 -10.44 -21.88 15.52
C LYS A 132 -10.96 -20.45 15.41
N ASP A 133 -10.15 -19.57 14.85
CA ASP A 133 -10.47 -18.16 14.79
C ASP A 133 -11.32 -17.89 13.56
N ARG A 134 -12.42 -17.15 13.71
CA ARG A 134 -13.34 -16.89 12.58
C ARG A 134 -12.88 -15.64 11.84
N ILE A 135 -12.10 -15.81 10.78
CA ILE A 135 -11.91 -14.75 9.79
C ILE A 135 -12.99 -14.90 8.70
N TYR A 136 -13.64 -13.80 8.35
CA TYR A 136 -14.57 -13.77 7.22
C TYR A 136 -13.85 -14.19 5.94
N SER A 137 -14.54 -14.87 5.02
CA SER A 137 -13.94 -15.41 3.79
C SER A 137 -13.29 -14.35 2.87
N ASP A 138 -13.50 -13.05 3.14
CA ASP A 138 -13.03 -11.94 2.32
C ASP A 138 -12.09 -10.99 3.11
N TRP A 139 -10.93 -11.51 3.54
CA TRP A 139 -9.87 -10.74 4.19
C TRP A 139 -8.76 -10.35 3.22
N CYS A 140 -8.10 -9.23 3.49
CA CYS A 140 -6.99 -8.70 2.68
C CYS A 140 -5.76 -8.38 3.54
N PHE A 141 -4.60 -8.32 2.90
CA PHE A 141 -3.37 -7.85 3.56
C PHE A 141 -3.42 -6.33 3.71
N VAL A 142 -3.20 -5.86 4.93
CA VAL A 142 -3.01 -4.42 5.19
C VAL A 142 -1.54 -4.10 4.98
N ASP A 143 -1.22 -3.41 3.88
CA ASP A 143 0.10 -2.81 3.71
C ASP A 143 0.16 -1.56 4.60
N CYS A 144 0.56 -1.75 5.86
CA CYS A 144 1.01 -0.64 6.69
C CYS A 144 2.36 -0.17 6.13
N LYS A 145 2.33 0.61 5.04
CA LYS A 145 3.52 1.29 4.57
C LYS A 145 4.05 2.18 5.67
N TYR A 146 5.11 1.73 6.34
CA TYR A 146 5.94 2.59 7.14
C TYR A 146 7.35 2.66 6.57
N SER A 147 7.54 3.76 5.83
CA SER A 147 8.59 4.73 6.09
C SER A 147 9.49 4.39 7.28
N TYR A 148 10.77 4.17 6.95
CA TYR A 148 11.97 4.31 7.79
C TYR A 148 11.85 3.81 9.23
N PHE A 149 12.41 2.63 9.48
CA PHE A 149 13.07 2.38 10.76
C PHE A 149 14.30 3.32 10.87
N PRO A 150 14.51 4.01 12.00
CA PRO A 150 15.80 4.64 12.29
C PRO A 150 16.92 3.59 12.39
#